data_AF-A0A0F9MXP7-F1
#
_entry.id   AF-A0A0F9MXP7-F1
#
_cell.length_a   1.000
_cell.length_b   1.000
_cell.length_c   1.000
_cell.angle_alpha   90.00
_cell.angle_beta   90.00
_cell.angle_gamma   90.00
#
_symmetry.space_group_name_H-M   'P 1'
#
loop_
_entity.id
_entity.type
_entity.pdbx_description
1 polymer ?
#
loop_
_entity_poly.entity_id
_entity_poly.type
_entity_poly.pdbx_seq_one_letter_code
_entity_poly.pdbx_strand_id
1 'polypeptide(L)' 'MARFRGTVKGSRSEVSRSGTPNSGIVGNLDGWDVGIRVIGRDDKGVDVFDIYRTGGSSGGVETHIGTVRSDLEEIDIKVP' A
#
# COMPACT_ATOMS: atom_id res chain seq x y z
N MET A 1 5.03 15.07 12.86
CA MET A 1 5.62 13.73 13.07
C MET A 1 5.24 12.83 11.90
N ALA A 2 6.11 11.90 11.52
CA ALA A 2 5.77 10.88 10.54
C ALA A 2 4.66 9.99 11.10
N ARG A 3 3.63 9.73 10.29
CA ARG A 3 2.51 8.87 10.63
C ARG A 3 2.62 7.52 9.93
N PHE A 4 3.13 7.54 8.70
CA PHE A 4 3.30 6.35 7.88
C PHE A 4 4.78 6.05 7.69
N ARG A 5 5.14 4.77 7.61
CA ARG A 5 6.49 4.32 7.28
C ARG A 5 6.41 3.11 6.36
N GLY A 6 7.09 3.19 5.24
CA GLY A 6 7.28 2.09 4.30
C GLY A 6 8.74 1.67 4.30
N THR A 7 8.98 0.37 4.21
CA THR A 7 10.33 -0.22 4.12
C THR A 7 10.34 -1.19 2.95
N VAL A 8 11.38 -1.13 2.12
CA VAL A 8 11.57 -2.02 0.98
C VAL A 8 12.98 -2.59 1.04
N LYS A 9 13.11 -3.90 0.81
CA LYS A 9 14.39 -4.62 0.78
C LYS A 9 14.47 -5.49 -0.46
N GLY A 10 15.58 -5.35 -1.19
CA GLY A 10 15.92 -6.18 -2.35
C GLY A 10 17.36 -6.64 -2.29
N SER A 11 17.94 -6.99 -3.45
CA SER A 11 19.33 -7.48 -3.57
C SER A 11 20.41 -6.48 -3.14
N ARG A 12 20.08 -5.20 -3.03
CA ARG A 12 20.99 -4.16 -2.53
C ARG A 12 20.90 -4.06 -1.01
N SER A 13 20.15 -3.08 -0.53
CA SER A 13 20.07 -2.72 0.88
C SER A 13 18.64 -2.29 1.19
N GLU A 14 18.27 -2.41 2.45
CA GLU A 14 16.97 -1.95 2.91
C GLU A 14 16.91 -0.42 2.89
N VAL A 15 15.79 0.11 2.40
CA VAL A 15 15.50 1.54 2.43
C VAL A 15 14.13 1.77 3.04
N SER A 16 13.98 2.90 3.73
CA SER A 16 12.69 3.33 4.26
C SER A 16 12.34 4.75 3.85
N ARG A 17 11.05 5.03 3.79
CA ARG A 17 10.47 6.35 3.57
C ARG A 17 9.34 6.58 4.54
N SER A 18 9.18 7.84 4.94
CA SER A 18 8.16 8.25 5.89
C SER A 18 7.13 9.13 5.19
N GLY A 19 5.87 8.95 5.57
CA GLY A 19 4.73 9.74 5.14
C GLY A 19 4.16 10.56 6.30
N THR A 20 3.65 11.74 6.00
CA THR A 20 2.92 12.59 6.96
C THR A 20 1.41 12.34 6.86
N PRO A 21 0.60 12.77 7.84
CA PRO A 21 -0.86 12.74 7.71
C PRO A 21 -1.37 13.39 6.42
N ASN A 22 -0.78 14.53 6.03
CA ASN A 22 -1.19 15.27 4.83
C ASN A 22 -0.76 14.61 3.52
N SER A 23 0.41 13.95 3.51
CA SER A 23 0.96 13.35 2.28
C SER A 23 0.59 11.89 2.08
N GLY A 24 0.19 11.19 3.15
CA GLY A 24 0.08 9.74 3.15
C GLY A 24 1.42 9.05 2.83
N ILE A 25 1.33 7.81 2.35
CA ILE A 25 2.43 7.05 1.75
C ILE A 25 1.90 6.20 0.59
N VAL A 26 2.66 6.12 -0.51
CA VAL A 26 2.33 5.25 -1.64
C VAL A 26 3.51 4.35 -1.94
N GLY A 27 3.25 3.06 -2.13
CA GLY A 27 4.25 2.07 -2.48
C GLY A 27 3.76 1.15 -3.59
N ASN A 28 4.67 0.86 -4.52
CA ASN A 28 4.46 -0.11 -5.59
C ASN A 28 5.51 -1.21 -5.46
N LEU A 29 5.07 -2.46 -5.53
CA LEU A 29 5.93 -3.64 -5.60
C LEU A 29 5.51 -4.44 -6.83
N ASP A 30 6.31 -4.35 -7.89
CA ASP A 30 5.96 -4.87 -9.21
C ASP A 30 6.86 -6.05 -9.59
N GLY A 31 6.22 -7.19 -9.88
CA GLY A 31 6.81 -8.27 -10.68
C GLY A 31 6.66 -7.99 -12.17
N TRP A 32 6.89 -9.00 -13.01
CA TRP A 32 6.74 -8.85 -14.46
C TRP A 32 5.26 -8.79 -14.88
N ASP A 33 4.45 -9.76 -14.42
CA ASP A 33 3.04 -9.93 -14.82
C ASP A 33 2.03 -9.62 -13.70
N VAL A 34 2.52 -9.40 -12.48
CA VAL A 34 1.70 -9.08 -11.31
C VAL A 34 2.45 -8.12 -10.41
N GLY A 35 1.72 -7.16 -9.86
CA GLY A 35 2.24 -6.26 -8.84
C GLY A 35 1.17 -5.91 -7.83
N ILE A 36 1.60 -5.20 -6.79
CA ILE A 36 0.70 -4.61 -5.81
C ILE A 36 1.01 -3.13 -5.64
N ARG A 37 -0.07 -2.36 -5.47
CA ARG A 37 0.02 -0.96 -5.08
C ARG A 37 -0.71 -0.79 -3.76
N VAL A 38 -0.04 -0.12 -2.83
CA VAL A 38 -0.60 0.20 -1.51
C VAL A 38 -0.62 1.71 -1.33
N ILE A 39 -1.77 2.26 -0.95
CA ILE A 39 -1.98 3.68 -0.69
C ILE A 39 -2.38 3.85 0.77
N GLY A 40 -1.47 4.35 1.59
CA GLY A 40 -1.73 4.75 2.98
C GLY A 40 -2.16 6.21 3.07
N ARG A 41 -3.24 6.49 3.78
CA ARG A 41 -3.72 7.84 4.09
C ARG A 41 -4.20 7.95 5.53
N ASP A 42 -4.25 9.18 6.01
CA ASP A 42 -4.98 9.53 7.22
C ASP A 42 -6.43 9.86 6.85
N ASP A 43 -7.39 9.17 7.46
CA ASP A 43 -8.80 9.54 7.43
C ASP A 43 -9.24 9.92 8.85
N LYS A 44 -9.20 11.22 9.15
CA LYS A 44 -9.68 11.80 10.42
C LYS A 44 -9.08 11.16 11.69
N GLY A 45 -7.80 10.82 11.66
CA GLY A 45 -7.16 10.15 12.79
C GLY A 45 -7.11 8.63 12.68
N VAL A 46 -7.67 8.04 11.62
CA VAL A 46 -7.61 6.60 11.31
C VAL A 46 -6.57 6.34 10.23
N ASP A 47 -5.71 5.34 10.43
CA ASP A 47 -4.81 4.87 9.39
C ASP A 47 -5.57 3.97 8.42
N VAL A 48 -5.57 4.33 7.14
CA VAL A 48 -6.27 3.57 6.09
C VAL A 48 -5.28 3.20 4.99
N PHE A 49 -5.22 1.92 4.64
CA PHE A 49 -4.41 1.40 3.54
C PHE A 49 -5.30 0.68 2.53
N ASP A 50 -5.40 1.24 1.31
CA ASP A 50 -6.04 0.54 0.20
C ASP A 50 -5.00 -0.26 -0.58
N ILE A 51 -5.35 -1.52 -0.90
CA ILE A 51 -4.49 -2.47 -1.57
C ILE A 51 -5.09 -2.80 -2.94
N TYR A 52 -4.28 -2.66 -3.97
CA TYR A 52 -4.67 -2.94 -5.35
C TYR A 52 -3.74 -3.97 -5.97
N ARG A 53 -4.31 -4.90 -6.74
CA ARG A 53 -3.57 -5.73 -7.70
C ARG A 53 -3.28 -4.91 -8.95
N THR A 54 -2.05 -4.90 -9.41
CA THR A 54 -1.62 -4.32 -10.69
C THR A 54 -1.14 -5.43 -11.64
N GLY A 55 -0.94 -5.10 -12.92
CA GLY A 55 -0.29 -5.99 -13.89
C GLY A 55 1.24 -6.08 -13.76
N GLY A 56 1.83 -5.49 -12.71
CA GLY A 56 3.28 -5.37 -12.59
C GLY A 56 3.88 -4.52 -13.70
N SER A 57 5.08 -4.88 -14.13
CA SER A 57 5.90 -4.12 -15.10
C SER A 57 5.38 -4.20 -16.53
N SER A 58 4.61 -5.23 -16.88
CA SER A 58 3.97 -5.39 -18.19
C SER A 58 2.75 -4.48 -18.38
N GLY A 59 2.31 -3.79 -17.32
CA GLY A 59 1.09 -3.00 -17.30
C GLY A 59 -0.16 -3.86 -17.19
N GLY A 60 -1.31 -3.24 -16.93
CA GLY A 60 -2.58 -3.95 -16.76
C GLY A 60 -3.61 -3.14 -16.00
N VAL A 61 -4.79 -3.72 -15.84
CA VAL A 61 -5.89 -3.09 -15.08
C VAL A 61 -5.61 -3.20 -13.58
N GLU A 62 -5.77 -2.09 -12.88
CA GLU A 62 -5.70 -2.04 -11.42
C GLU A 62 -7.02 -2.54 -10.83
N THR A 63 -6.97 -3.51 -9.92
CA THR A 63 -8.16 -4.06 -9.24
C THR A 63 -8.01 -3.90 -7.74
N HIS A 64 -9.00 -3.28 -7.09
CA HIS A 64 -9.02 -3.15 -5.63
C HIS A 64 -9.21 -4.52 -4.97
N ILE A 65 -8.27 -4.89 -4.09
CA ILE A 65 -8.31 -6.14 -3.33
C ILE A 65 -9.02 -5.94 -1.99
N GLY A 66 -8.72 -4.84 -1.30
CA GLY A 66 -9.25 -4.61 0.04
C GLY A 66 -8.65 -3.40 0.72
N THR A 67 -9.25 -3.04 1.84
CA THR A 67 -8.86 -1.90 2.67
C THR A 67 -8.54 -2.37 4.08
N VAL A 68 -7.38 -1.99 4.59
CA VAL A 68 -6.98 -2.20 5.99
C VAL A 68 -7.16 -0.90 6.73
N ARG A 69 -7.81 -0.94 7.90
CA ARG A 69 -8.00 0.24 8.75
C ARG A 69 -7.58 -0.04 10.18
N SER A 70 -7.01 0.96 10.86
CA SER A 70 -6.60 0.82 12.26
C SER A 70 -7.77 0.77 13.26
N ASP A 71 -8.96 1.19 12.85
CA ASP A 71 -10.18 1.22 13.67
C ASP A 71 -11.09 -0.01 13.46
N LEU A 72 -10.65 -0.97 12.64
CA LEU A 72 -11.35 -2.23 12.41
C LEU A 72 -10.52 -3.40 12.95
N GLU A 73 -11.18 -4.33 13.64
CA GLU A 73 -10.57 -5.60 14.06
C GLU A 73 -10.62 -6.69 12.98
N GLU A 74 -11.47 -6.54 11.94
CA GLU A 74 -11.60 -7.47 10.82
C GLU A 74 -11.15 -6.86 9.48
N ILE A 75 -10.47 -7.66 8.66
CA ILE A 75 -9.96 -7.24 7.34
C ILE A 75 -10.99 -7.59 6.27
N ASP A 76 -11.49 -6.57 5.54
CA ASP A 76 -12.36 -6.77 4.38
C ASP A 76 -11.52 -7.09 3.13
N ILE A 77 -11.37 -8.38 2.83
CA ILE A 77 -10.67 -8.88 1.64
C ILE A 77 -11.71 -9.35 0.63
N LYS A 78 -11.73 -8.74 -0.56
CA LYS A 78 -12.44 -9.32 -1.70
C LYS A 78 -11.61 -10.46 -2.29
N VAL A 79 -12.03 -11.68 -2.00
CA VAL A 79 -11.56 -12.88 -2.69
C VAL A 79 -12.36 -13.01 -4.00
N PRO A 80 -11.72 -13.18 -5.17
CA PRO A 80 -12.41 -13.44 -6.43
C PRO A 80 -13.14 -14.79 -6.44
#